data_AF-A0A9E4A1P6-F1
#
_entry.id   AF-A0A9E4A1P6-F1
#
_cell.length_a   1.000
_cell.length_b   1.000
_cell.length_c   1.000
_cell.angle_alpha   90.00
_cell.angle_beta   90.00
_cell.angle_gamma   90.00
#
_symmetry.space_group_name_H-M   'P 1'
#
loop_
_entity.id
_entity.type
_entity.pdbx_description
1 polymer ?
#
loop_
_entity_poly.entity_id
_entity_poly.type
_entity_poly.pdbx_seq_one_letter_code
_entity_poly.pdbx_strand_id
1 'polypeptide(L)' 'MKTIGAAKFKEQCLALLDRLDADGLIVTKHGKPVARVVPYAQECADLIGSLSDKIEIRGDVFTTGVHWDARAES' A
#
# COMPACT_ATOMS: atom_id res chain seq x y z
N MET A 1 -13.88 6.06 -0.78
CA MET A 1 -13.94 5.56 -2.17
C MET A 1 -14.93 6.39 -3.02
N LYS A 2 -14.43 7.04 -4.08
CA LYS A 2 -15.22 7.93 -4.97
C LYS A 2 -15.87 7.15 -6.12
N THR A 3 -17.01 7.66 -6.61
CA THR A 3 -17.76 7.03 -7.71
C THR A 3 -17.99 8.04 -8.84
N ILE A 4 -17.84 7.61 -10.08
CA ILE A 4 -18.03 8.44 -11.27
C ILE A 4 -18.80 7.67 -12.36
N GLY A 5 -19.60 8.39 -13.15
CA GLY A 5 -20.24 7.81 -14.33
C GLY A 5 -19.25 7.62 -15.49
N ALA A 6 -19.46 6.59 -16.29
CA ALA A 6 -18.58 6.22 -17.40
C ALA A 6 -18.41 7.34 -18.45
N ALA A 7 -19.45 8.14 -18.69
CA ALA A 7 -19.37 9.30 -19.58
C ALA A 7 -18.38 10.35 -19.05
N LYS A 8 -18.50 10.69 -17.76
CA LYS A 8 -17.63 11.67 -17.10
C LYS A 8 -16.20 11.13 -16.92
N PHE A 9 -16.06 9.83 -16.68
CA PHE A 9 -14.75 9.17 -16.67
C PHE A 9 -14.06 9.27 -18.03
N LYS A 10 -14.78 9.03 -19.13
CA LYS A 10 -14.24 9.16 -20.50
C LYS A 10 -13.79 10.59 -20.80
N GLU A 11 -14.57 11.59 -20.38
CA GLU A 11 -14.25 13.01 -20.57
C GLU A 11 -13.02 13.47 -19.78
N GLN A 12 -12.86 12.96 -18.54
CA GLN A 12 -11.84 13.45 -17.59
C GLN A 12 -10.75 12.42 -17.30
N CYS A 13 -10.58 11.42 -18.18
CA CYS A 13 -9.81 10.20 -17.92
C CYS A 13 -8.40 10.50 -17.43
N LEU A 14 -7.61 11.25 -18.20
CA LEU A 14 -6.21 11.55 -17.86
C LEU A 14 -6.08 12.34 -16.56
N ALA A 15 -6.88 13.39 -16.38
CA ALA A 15 -6.87 14.20 -15.16
C ALA A 15 -7.25 13.39 -13.90
N LEU A 16 -8.11 12.38 -14.04
CA LEU A 16 -8.49 11.48 -12.96
C LEU A 16 -7.40 10.45 -12.64
N LEU A 17 -6.65 9.99 -13.65
CA LEU A 17 -5.50 9.10 -13.45
C LEU A 17 -4.35 9.83 -12.76
N ASP A 18 -4.06 11.07 -13.15
CA ASP A 18 -2.99 11.89 -12.54
C ASP A 18 -3.25 12.23 -11.07
N ARG A 19 -4.52 12.32 -10.67
CA ARG A 19 -4.97 12.71 -9.32
C ARG A 19 -5.64 11.55 -8.59
N LEU A 20 -5.29 10.32 -8.93
CA LEU A 20 -5.92 9.13 -8.37
C LEU A 20 -5.46 8.93 -6.93
N ASP A 21 -6.40 9.00 -5.99
CA ASP A 21 -6.16 8.71 -4.57
C ASP A 21 -5.83 7.23 -4.33
N ALA A 22 -5.16 6.93 -3.20
CA ALA A 22 -4.79 5.57 -2.80
C ALA A 22 -5.98 4.57 -2.78
N ASP A 23 -7.17 5.05 -2.41
CA ASP A 23 -8.40 4.25 -2.37
C ASP A 23 -8.91 3.82 -3.77
N GLY A 24 -8.52 4.55 -4.81
CA GLY A 24 -9.03 4.43 -6.17
C GLY A 24 -10.45 5.00 -6.36
N LEU A 25 -11.03 4.73 -7.54
CA LEU A 25 -12.38 5.16 -7.93
C LEU A 25 -13.19 4.04 -8.58
N ILE A 26 -14.52 4.11 -8.43
CA ILE A 26 -15.47 3.22 -9.09
C ILE A 26 -16.09 3.91 -10.30
N VAL A 27 -16.00 3.28 -11.46
CA VAL A 27 -16.69 3.70 -12.68
C VAL A 27 -18.04 2.97 -12.75
N THR A 28 -19.10 3.74 -12.94
CA THR A 28 -20.48 3.24 -13.08
C THR A 28 -21.03 3.48 -14.47
N LYS A 29 -21.89 2.59 -14.95
CA LYS A 29 -22.68 2.79 -16.18
C LYS A 29 -24.15 2.59 -15.83
N HIS A 30 -24.97 3.62 -16.07
CA HIS A 30 -26.39 3.64 -15.66
C HIS A 30 -26.58 3.33 -14.15
N GLY A 31 -25.75 3.92 -13.29
CA GLY A 31 -25.81 3.74 -11.84
C GLY A 31 -25.26 2.40 -11.32
N LYS A 32 -24.90 1.46 -12.21
CA LYS A 32 -24.33 0.18 -11.82
C LYS A 32 -22.80 0.23 -11.89
N PRO A 33 -22.06 -0.25 -10.87
CA PRO A 33 -20.60 -0.33 -10.92
C PRO A 33 -20.17 -1.31 -12.02
N VAL A 34 -19.20 -0.89 -12.85
CA VAL A 34 -18.71 -1.69 -13.98
C VAL A 34 -17.19 -1.85 -13.98
N ALA A 35 -16.45 -0.92 -13.38
CA ALA A 35 -15.00 -1.01 -13.26
C ALA A 35 -14.51 -0.29 -12.00
N ARG A 36 -13.32 -0.67 -11.56
CA ARG A 36 -12.57 0.01 -10.51
C ARG A 36 -11.20 0.40 -11.08
N VAL A 37 -10.79 1.63 -10.84
CA VAL A 37 -9.44 2.11 -11.15
C VAL A 37 -8.73 2.30 -9.83
N VAL A 38 -7.60 1.63 -9.66
CA VAL A 38 -6.72 1.75 -8.50
C VAL A 38 -5.35 2.22 -8.98
N PRO A 39 -4.60 2.95 -8.13
CA PRO A 39 -3.21 3.26 -8.43
C PRO A 39 -2.44 1.97 -8.71
N TYR A 40 -1.54 2.03 -9.69
CA TYR A 40 -0.61 0.94 -9.90
C TYR A 40 0.38 0.93 -8.72
N ALA A 41 0.37 -0.15 -7.95
CA ALA A 41 1.31 -0.30 -6.85
C ALA A 41 2.72 -0.37 -7.43
N GLN A 42 3.55 0.64 -7.17
CA GLN A 42 4.98 0.49 -7.39
C GLN A 42 5.46 -0.60 -6.43
N GLU A 43 6.17 -1.58 -6.97
CA GLU A 43 6.80 -2.59 -6.15
C GLU A 43 7.75 -1.88 -5.19
N CYS A 44 7.57 -2.09 -3.87
CA CYS A 44 8.47 -1.55 -2.85
C CYS A 44 9.88 -2.17 -2.91
N ALA A 45 10.20 -2.95 -3.94
CA ALA A 45 11.51 -3.54 -4.16
C ALA A 45 12.60 -2.47 -4.13
N ASP A 46 12.34 -1.29 -4.70
CA ASP A 46 13.27 -0.15 -4.70
C ASP A 46 13.49 0.46 -3.30
N LEU A 47 12.60 0.19 -2.35
CA LEU A 47 12.72 0.66 -0.97
C LEU A 47 13.55 -0.28 -0.09
N ILE A 48 13.70 -1.56 -0.48
CA ILE A 48 14.52 -2.52 0.25
C ILE A 48 15.98 -2.07 0.17
N GLY A 49 16.58 -1.73 1.32
CA GLY A 49 17.94 -1.23 1.38
C GLY A 49 18.10 0.26 1.02
N SER A 50 17.02 1.00 0.78
CA SER A 50 17.08 2.47 0.52
C SER A 50 17.66 3.28 1.69
N LEU A 51 17.66 2.69 2.88
CA LEU A 51 18.22 3.25 4.12
C LEU A 51 19.47 2.49 4.61
N SER A 52 20.02 1.58 3.79
CA SER A 52 21.35 1.01 4.03
C SER A 52 22.35 2.16 4.24
N ASP A 53 23.21 2.00 5.24
CA ASP A 53 24.22 3.00 5.65
C ASP A 53 23.69 4.32 6.24
N LYS A 54 22.37 4.50 6.32
CA LYS A 54 21.72 5.66 6.97
C LYS A 54 21.11 5.34 8.32
N ILE A 55 21.05 4.06 8.70
CA ILE A 55 20.48 3.57 9.96
C ILE A 55 21.57 2.84 10.73
N GLU A 56 21.63 3.09 12.03
CA GLU A 56 22.46 2.38 12.98
C GLU A 56 21.58 1.51 13.89
N ILE A 57 21.92 0.23 14.03
CA ILE A 57 21.25 -0.66 14.99
C ILE A 57 21.75 -0.29 16.39
N ARG A 58 20.81 0.06 17.29
CA ARG A 58 21.10 0.29 18.71
C ARG A 58 20.53 -0.84 19.55
N GLY A 59 21.41 -1.50 20.31
CA GLY A 59 21.05 -2.68 21.11
C GLY A 59 21.09 -3.98 20.31
N ASP A 60 20.66 -5.07 20.94
CA ASP A 60 20.54 -6.37 20.29
C ASP A 60 19.12 -6.53 19.73
N VAL A 61 18.97 -6.48 18.41
CA VAL A 61 17.67 -6.64 17.72
C VAL A 61 17.25 -8.10 17.58
N PHE A 62 18.14 -9.05 17.89
CA PHE A 62 17.84 -10.47 17.89
C PHE A 62 17.43 -10.98 19.27
N THR A 63 17.54 -10.15 20.31
CA THR A 63 17.01 -10.49 21.64
C THR A 63 15.50 -10.36 21.68
N THR A 64 14.85 -11.26 22.41
CA THR A 64 13.42 -11.15 22.75
C THR A 64 13.19 -10.34 24.03
N GLY A 65 14.26 -9.95 24.72
CA GLY A 65 14.20 -9.29 26.03
C GLY A 65 13.74 -10.22 27.17
N VAL A 66 13.40 -11.48 26.87
CA VAL A 66 13.04 -12.48 27.87
C VAL A 66 14.20 -13.42 28.12
N HIS A 67 14.49 -13.68 29.39
CA HIS A 67 15.44 -14.71 29.76
C HIS A 67 14.78 -16.08 29.59
N TRP A 68 15.31 -16.91 28.69
CA TRP A 68 14.88 -18.30 28.56
C TRP A 68 15.59 -19.16 29.59
N ASP A 69 14.84 -19.71 30.54
CA ASP A 69 15.34 -20.74 31.45
C ASP A 69 15.02 -22.12 30.86
N ALA A 70 16.04 -22.78 30.33
CA ALA A 70 15.91 -24.10 29.71
C ALA A 70 15.70 -25.23 30.73
N ARG A 71 15.68 -24.95 32.05
CA ARG A 71 15.49 -25.94 33.11
C ARG A 71 14.07 -25.90 33.66
N ALA A 72 13.11 -26.31 32.86
CA ALA A 72 11.88 -26.89 33.42
C ALA A 72 12.20 -28.35 33.77
N GLU A 73 12.65 -28.59 35.00
CA GLU A 73 12.78 -29.95 35.54
C GLU A 73 11.39 -30.62 35.55
N SER A 74 11.34 -31.84 35.02
CA SER A 74 10.18 -32.72 34.93
C SER A 74 9.88 -33.44 36.24
#